data_AF-A0A168H466-F1
#
_entry.id   AF-A0A168H466-F1
#
_cell.length_a   1.000
_cell.length_b   1.000
_cell.length_c   1.000
_cell.angle_alpha   90.00
_cell.angle_beta   90.00
_cell.angle_gamma   90.00
#
_symmetry.space_group_name_H-M   'P 1'
#
loop_
_entity.id
_entity.type
_entity.pdbx_description
1 polymer ?
#
loop_
_entity_poly.entity_id
_entity_poly.type
_entity_poly.pdbx_seq_one_letter_code
_entity_poly.pdbx_strand_id
1 'polypeptide(L)'
;NGNGKAKISSPYNMVHVTHVGFNPQTGEFTGMPREWHILLQQSGITKKEQQQNPQAVLDVLGFYKDSKDQSLDTVWEKFDNV
;
A
#
# COMPACT_ATOMS: atom_id res chain seq x y z
N ASN A 1 13.56 -43.14 4.17
CA ASN A 1 13.93 -42.19 5.25
C ASN A 1 13.68 -40.78 4.73
N GLY A 2 12.74 -40.04 5.33
CA GLY A 2 12.59 -38.58 5.28
C GLY A 2 12.36 -37.85 3.95
N ASN A 3 11.13 -37.89 3.42
CA ASN A 3 10.65 -36.91 2.43
C ASN A 3 10.54 -35.52 3.08
N GLY A 4 11.63 -34.74 3.06
CA GLY A 4 11.64 -33.34 3.50
C GLY A 4 10.91 -32.47 2.48
N LYS A 5 9.60 -32.28 2.66
CA LYS A 5 8.83 -31.26 1.93
C LYS A 5 9.52 -29.92 2.13
N ALA A 6 10.09 -29.35 1.08
CA ALA A 6 10.66 -28.00 1.11
C ALA A 6 9.57 -27.05 1.63
N LYS A 7 9.72 -26.55 2.85
CA LYS A 7 8.88 -25.48 3.38
C LYS A 7 9.30 -24.23 2.61
N ILE A 8 8.57 -23.95 1.53
CA ILE A 8 8.66 -22.65 0.86
C ILE A 8 8.16 -21.65 1.89
N SER A 9 9.07 -20.87 2.47
CA SER A 9 8.72 -19.78 3.38
C SER A 9 8.07 -18.65 2.59
N SER A 10 7.17 -17.91 3.22
CA SER A 10 6.59 -16.70 2.64
C SER A 10 7.69 -15.69 2.26
N PRO A 11 7.46 -14.84 1.23
CA PRO A 11 8.42 -13.84 0.80
C PRO A 11 8.78 -12.91 1.96
N TYR A 12 10.09 -12.70 2.16
CA TYR A 12 10.60 -11.74 3.12
C TYR A 12 10.37 -10.32 2.59
N ASN A 13 9.74 -9.45 3.39
CA ASN A 13 9.41 -8.06 3.04
C ASN A 13 8.62 -7.91 1.73
N MET A 14 7.42 -8.50 1.68
CA MET A 14 6.52 -8.34 0.54
C MET A 14 6.15 -6.86 0.32
N VAL A 15 6.71 -6.24 -0.71
CA VAL A 15 6.29 -4.91 -1.19
C VAL A 15 5.11 -5.09 -2.13
N HIS A 16 3.93 -4.63 -1.73
CA HIS A 16 2.77 -4.57 -2.61
C HIS A 16 2.94 -3.44 -3.65
N VAL A 17 3.60 -3.75 -4.76
CA VAL A 17 3.67 -2.83 -5.90
C VAL A 17 2.36 -2.94 -6.67
N THR A 18 1.41 -2.06 -6.36
CA THR A 18 0.28 -1.84 -7.25
C THR A 18 0.67 -0.72 -8.20
N HIS A 19 0.72 -1.00 -9.50
CA HIS A 19 0.96 0.05 -10.49
C HIS A 19 -0.26 0.97 -10.52
N VAL A 20 -0.19 2.07 -9.79
CA VAL A 20 -1.21 3.12 -9.82
C VAL A 20 -0.90 4.04 -10.99
N GLY A 21 -1.86 4.17 -11.90
CA GLY A 21 -1.82 5.13 -13.00
C GLY A 21 -2.63 6.38 -12.64
N PHE A 22 -2.34 7.49 -13.32
CA PHE A 22 -3.20 8.67 -13.29
C PHE A 22 -3.67 8.96 -14.71
N ASN A 23 -4.98 9.05 -14.91
CA ASN A 23 -5.55 9.45 -16.19
C ASN A 23 -5.71 10.98 -16.22
N PRO A 24 -4.88 11.72 -16.99
CA PRO A 24 -4.95 13.18 -17.04
C PRO A 24 -6.21 13.71 -17.74
N GLN A 25 -6.91 12.88 -18.53
CA GLN A 25 -8.15 13.28 -19.21
C GLN A 25 -9.34 13.28 -18.26
N THR A 26 -9.44 12.28 -17.38
CA THR A 26 -10.53 12.18 -16.39
C THR A 26 -10.16 12.79 -15.04
N GLY A 27 -8.86 12.93 -14.76
CA GLY A 27 -8.34 13.37 -13.47
C GLY A 27 -8.49 12.31 -12.37
N GLU A 28 -8.52 11.02 -12.75
CA GLU A 28 -8.77 9.91 -11.85
C GLU A 28 -7.56 8.97 -11.78
N PHE A 29 -7.33 8.40 -10.60
CA PHE A 29 -6.34 7.36 -10.42
C PHE A 29 -6.91 6.01 -10.87
N THR A 30 -6.11 5.23 -11.59
CA THR A 30 -6.44 3.87 -12.02
C THR A 30 -5.58 2.87 -11.28
N GLY A 31 -6.15 1.72 -10.91
CA GLY A 31 -5.43 0.70 -10.15
C GLY A 31 -5.10 1.10 -8.70
N MET A 32 -5.66 2.19 -8.17
CA MET A 32 -5.43 2.58 -6.78
C MET A 32 -6.08 1.56 -5.80
N PRO A 33 -5.34 1.05 -4.80
CA PRO A 33 -5.91 0.21 -3.76
C PRO A 33 -7.04 0.93 -2.99
N ARG A 34 -8.03 0.18 -2.51
CA ARG A 34 -9.18 0.74 -1.78
C ARG A 34 -8.75 1.56 -0.56
N GLU A 35 -7.74 1.10 0.17
CA GLU A 35 -7.19 1.80 1.34
C GLU A 35 -6.65 3.18 0.98
N TRP A 36 -5.95 3.29 -0.14
CA TRP A 36 -5.39 4.56 -0.62
C TRP A 36 -6.50 5.49 -1.06
N HIS A 37 -7.57 4.96 -1.63
CA HIS A 37 -8.75 5.74 -1.97
C HIS A 37 -9.40 6.38 -0.74
N ILE A 38 -9.48 5.63 0.37
CA ILE A 38 -10.00 6.13 1.65
C ILE A 38 -9.07 7.18 2.25
N LEU A 39 -7.76 6.89 2.29
CA LEU A 39 -6.76 7.84 2.80
C LEU A 39 -6.76 9.15 2.00
N LEU A 40 -6.87 9.07 0.67
CA LEU A 40 -6.96 10.23 -0.21
C LEU A 40 -8.21 11.07 0.05
N GLN A 41 -9.34 10.43 0.37
CA GLN A 41 -10.56 11.15 0.75
C GLN A 41 -10.45 11.77 2.16
N GLN A 42 -9.80 11.08 3.09
CA GLN A 42 -9.62 11.54 4.46
C GLN A 42 -8.55 12.63 4.60
N SER A 43 -7.56 12.66 3.71
CA SER A 43 -6.48 13.66 3.73
C SER A 43 -6.91 15.04 3.26
N GLY A 44 -8.12 15.17 2.69
CA GLY A 44 -8.65 16.44 2.19
C GLY A 44 -8.01 16.92 0.88
N ILE A 45 -7.21 16.09 0.21
CA ILE A 45 -6.57 16.44 -1.07
C ILE A 45 -7.64 16.52 -2.16
N THR A 46 -7.80 17.72 -2.72
CA THR A 46 -8.81 18.01 -3.75
C THR A 46 -8.44 17.40 -5.09
N LYS A 47 -9.44 17.20 -5.97
CA LYS A 47 -9.20 16.72 -7.34
C LYS A 47 -8.23 17.63 -8.12
N LYS A 48 -8.22 18.92 -7.83
CA LYS A 48 -7.30 19.89 -8.47
C LYS A 48 -5.85 19.64 -8.06
N GLU A 49 -5.61 19.38 -6.78
CA GLU A 49 -4.27 19.06 -6.27
C GLU A 49 -3.78 17.71 -6.81
N GLN A 50 -4.68 16.74 -6.93
CA GLN A 50 -4.40 15.45 -7.59
C GLN A 50 -3.98 15.64 -9.05
N GLN A 51 -4.62 16.54 -9.78
CA GLN A 51 -4.26 16.86 -11.17
C GLN A 51 -2.95 17.66 -11.27
N GLN A 52 -2.70 18.59 -10.34
CA GLN A 52 -1.48 19.40 -10.36
C GLN A 52 -0.24 18.58 -10.07
N ASN A 53 -0.32 17.61 -9.16
CA ASN A 53 0.83 16.78 -8.81
C ASN A 53 0.39 15.36 -8.41
N PRO A 54 0.00 14.51 -9.38
CA PRO A 54 -0.48 13.17 -9.09
C PRO A 54 0.60 12.29 -8.45
N GLN A 55 1.88 12.50 -8.80
CA GLN A 55 2.99 11.76 -8.22
C GLN A 55 3.16 12.07 -6.73
N ALA A 56 3.15 13.35 -6.35
CA ALA A 56 3.28 13.74 -4.95
C ALA A 56 2.13 13.19 -4.08
N VAL A 57 0.91 13.11 -4.63
CA VAL A 57 -0.22 12.50 -3.93
C VAL A 57 0.03 11.01 -3.69
N LEU A 58 0.55 10.28 -4.68
CA LEU A 58 0.90 8.87 -4.51
C LEU A 58 2.04 8.67 -3.52
N ASP A 59 3.06 9.52 -3.55
CA ASP A 59 4.21 9.45 -2.65
C ASP A 59 3.78 9.65 -1.19
N VAL A 60 2.88 10.62 -0.92
CA VAL A 60 2.33 10.86 0.43
C VAL A 60 1.49 9.68 0.90
N LEU A 61 0.66 9.09 0.02
CA LEU A 61 -0.14 7.90 0.35
C LEU A 61 0.73 6.67 0.63
N GLY A 62 1.81 6.48 -0.14
CA GLY A 62 2.80 5.43 0.07
C GLY A 62 3.52 5.59 1.41
N PHE A 63 4.02 6.79 1.71
CA PHE A 63 4.68 7.08 2.98
C PHE A 63 3.78 6.84 4.21
N TYR A 64 2.50 7.23 4.12
CA TYR A 64 1.54 7.01 5.20
C TYR A 64 1.26 5.52 5.45
N LYS A 65 1.33 4.68 4.41
CA LYS A 65 1.23 3.23 4.54
C LYS A 65 2.49 2.63 5.15
N ASP A 66 3.67 2.97 4.63
CA ASP A 66 4.95 2.44 5.14
C ASP A 66 5.14 2.77 6.63
N SER A 67 4.75 3.98 7.05
CA SER A 67 4.76 4.38 8.46
C SER A 67 3.76 3.62 9.34
N LYS A 68 2.64 3.13 8.79
CA LYS A 68 1.68 2.28 9.51
C LYS A 68 2.07 0.81 9.51
N ASP A 69 2.62 0.28 8.42
CA ASP A 69 3.07 -1.12 8.37
C ASP A 69 4.22 -1.38 9.37
N GLN A 70 5.11 -0.40 9.61
CA GLN A 70 6.08 -0.50 10.71
C GLN A 70 5.45 -0.68 12.10
N SER A 71 4.19 -0.26 12.30
CA SER A 71 3.46 -0.44 13.55
C SER A 71 2.61 -1.71 13.59
N LEU A 72 2.23 -2.26 12.43
CA LEU A 72 1.34 -3.43 12.33
C LEU A 72 2.13 -4.73 12.28
N ASP A 73 3.30 -4.79 11.63
CA ASP A 73 4.12 -6.01 11.59
C ASP A 73 4.57 -6.44 13.00
N THR A 74 4.80 -5.50 13.93
CA THR A 74 5.14 -5.82 15.33
C THR A 74 3.94 -6.36 16.13
N VAL A 75 2.71 -6.10 15.66
CA VAL A 75 1.48 -6.48 16.35
C VAL A 75 1.01 -7.86 15.89
N TRP A 76 1.11 -8.18 14.59
CA TRP A 76 0.70 -9.49 14.07
C TRP A 76 1.60 -10.65 14.50
N GLU A 77 2.91 -10.43 14.73
CA GLU A 77 3.80 -11.47 15.29
C GLU A 77 3.44 -11.89 16.72
N LYS A 78 2.74 -11.03 17.49
CA LYS A 78 2.42 -11.29 18.90
C LYS A 78 1.14 -12.10 19.10
N PHE A 79 0.30 -12.23 18.07
CA PHE A 79 -0.98 -12.95 18.17
C PHE A 79 -0.90 -14.41 17.69
N ASP A 80 0.11 -14.78 16.90
CA ASP A 80 0.33 -16.16 16.41
C ASP A 80 1.16 -17.04 17.37
N ASN A 81 1.43 -16.58 18.60
CA ASN A 81 2.20 -17.32 19.59
C ASN A 81 1.47 -17.51 20.94
N VAL A 82 0.14 -17.63 20.92
CA VAL A 82 -0.67 -18.08 22.07
C VAL A 82 -1.48 -19.31 21.70
#